data_AF-A0A7S0VKE4-F1
#
_entry.id   AF-A0A7S0VKE4-F1
#
_cell.length_a   1.000
_cell.length_b   1.000
_cell.length_c   1.000
_cell.angle_alpha   90.00
_cell.angle_beta   90.00
_cell.angle_gamma   90.00
#
_symmetry.space_group_name_H-M   'P 1'
#
loop_
_entity.id
_entity.type
_entity.pdbx_description
1 polymer ?
#
loop_
_entity_poly.entity_id
_entity_poly.type
_entity_poly.pdbx_seq_one_letter_code
_entity_poly.pdbx_strand_id
1 'polypeptide(L)'
;MDEAVMARLATLDPRRKVDRSQYSDPTMPEHPGAVLTQHVAMRGMQVGSVLGCLAFAPVQWIRQGRKEALFKTVMPRIGATGLLLGGAASSCMLLGMAAYAPDDGSKPPWTDAGVDDRAYRLSKNEKVEKMNDMVVAGAVAGLVAGRSQASRGLFGHVAMGMAWSSLAFGFVYAGIPAIRKEWPGARKALEAQGVDLSFLDAEDKKKAK
;
A
#
# COMPACT_ATOMS: atom_id res chain seq x y z
N MET A 1 -12.80 20.40 -14.90
CA MET A 1 -13.25 19.16 -14.24
C MET A 1 -14.62 19.47 -13.67
N ASP A 2 -15.59 18.58 -13.89
CA ASP A 2 -16.99 18.78 -13.47
C ASP A 2 -17.09 18.99 -11.94
N GLU A 3 -17.99 19.87 -11.50
CA GLU A 3 -18.26 20.18 -10.10
C GLU A 3 -18.66 18.91 -9.32
N ALA A 4 -19.43 18.02 -9.95
CA ALA A 4 -19.80 16.74 -9.37
C ALA A 4 -18.57 15.84 -9.09
N VAL A 5 -17.58 15.86 -9.99
CA VAL A 5 -16.32 15.10 -9.80
C VAL A 5 -15.48 15.72 -8.68
N MET A 6 -15.42 17.06 -8.60
CA MET A 6 -14.74 17.75 -7.50
C MET A 6 -15.38 17.43 -6.14
N ALA A 7 -16.71 17.42 -6.07
CA ALA A 7 -17.44 17.06 -4.85
C ALA A 7 -17.14 15.63 -4.40
N ARG A 8 -17.10 14.66 -5.33
CA ARG A 8 -16.72 13.27 -5.02
C ARG A 8 -15.25 13.12 -4.62
N LEU A 9 -14.35 13.92 -5.19
CA LEU A 9 -12.95 13.93 -4.76
C LEU A 9 -12.80 14.51 -3.35
N ALA A 10 -13.66 15.46 -2.95
CA ALA A 10 -13.67 15.99 -1.60
C ALA A 10 -14.06 14.95 -0.54
N THR A 11 -14.96 14.00 -0.85
CA THR A 11 -15.30 12.90 0.08
C THR A 11 -14.14 11.92 0.31
N LEU A 12 -13.19 11.89 -0.63
CA LEU A 12 -11.93 11.15 -0.56
C LEU A 12 -10.79 11.92 0.11
N ASP A 13 -11.02 13.11 0.66
CA ASP A 13 -9.98 13.89 1.34
C ASP A 13 -9.31 13.04 2.44
N PRO A 14 -8.00 12.74 2.32
CA PRO A 14 -7.28 11.94 3.31
C PRO A 14 -7.24 12.59 4.70
N ARG A 15 -7.53 13.89 4.81
CA ARG A 15 -7.55 14.63 6.07
C ARG A 15 -8.93 14.67 6.73
N ARG A 16 -10.00 14.28 6.03
CA ARG A 16 -11.35 14.25 6.59
C ARG A 16 -11.39 13.32 7.79
N LYS A 17 -11.97 13.80 8.90
CA LYS A 17 -12.26 12.99 10.07
C LYS A 17 -13.68 12.43 9.97
N VAL A 18 -13.86 11.17 10.34
CA VAL A 18 -15.19 10.58 10.46
C VAL A 18 -15.93 11.16 11.68
N ASP A 19 -17.21 11.46 11.53
CA ASP A 19 -18.09 11.74 12.67
C ASP A 19 -18.47 10.42 13.35
N ARG A 20 -17.70 10.03 14.36
CA ARG A 20 -17.89 8.77 15.09
C ARG A 20 -19.25 8.67 15.78
N SER A 21 -19.95 9.77 16.03
CA SER A 21 -21.29 9.72 16.64
C SER A 21 -22.33 9.02 15.76
N GLN A 22 -22.06 8.95 14.45
CA GLN A 22 -22.92 8.29 13.47
C GLN A 22 -22.71 6.77 13.39
N TYR A 23 -21.68 6.24 14.05
CA TYR A 23 -21.28 4.83 13.95
C TYR A 23 -21.22 4.18 15.33
N SER A 24 -21.73 2.95 15.44
CA SER A 24 -21.73 2.20 16.69
C SER A 24 -20.40 1.47 16.97
N ASP A 25 -19.57 1.28 15.94
CA ASP A 25 -18.30 0.57 16.09
C ASP A 25 -17.16 1.54 16.45
N PRO A 26 -16.54 1.41 17.64
CA PRO A 26 -15.45 2.29 18.07
C PRO A 26 -14.17 2.12 17.24
N THR A 27 -14.06 1.03 16.48
CA THR A 27 -12.88 0.72 15.65
C THR A 27 -12.93 1.36 14.26
N MET A 28 -13.91 2.24 14.01
CA MET A 28 -13.99 3.04 12.80
C MET A 28 -12.69 3.84 12.57
N PRO A 29 -12.06 3.74 11.38
CA PRO A 29 -10.88 4.54 11.08
C PRO A 29 -11.14 6.03 11.25
N GLU A 30 -10.25 6.75 11.96
CA GLU A 30 -10.41 8.21 12.16
C GLU A 30 -10.38 8.96 10.82
N HIS A 31 -9.57 8.49 9.87
CA HIS A 31 -9.36 9.07 8.56
C HIS A 31 -9.69 8.09 7.42
N PRO A 32 -10.98 7.88 7.12
CA PRO A 32 -11.43 6.87 6.15
C PRO A 32 -10.96 7.19 4.72
N GLY A 33 -10.93 8.46 4.33
CA GLY A 33 -10.37 8.90 3.05
C GLY A 33 -8.91 8.49 2.87
N ALA A 34 -8.10 8.54 3.94
CA ALA A 34 -6.70 8.13 3.89
C ALA A 34 -6.54 6.63 3.68
N VAL A 35 -7.30 5.82 4.42
CA VAL A 35 -7.29 4.34 4.30
C VAL A 35 -7.66 3.93 2.87
N LEU A 36 -8.72 4.55 2.33
CA LEU A 36 -9.20 4.20 0.99
C LEU A 36 -8.22 4.67 -0.09
N THR A 37 -7.69 5.89 0.01
CA THR A 37 -6.69 6.44 -0.92
C THR A 37 -5.43 5.60 -0.92
N GLN A 38 -4.93 5.22 0.26
CA GLN A 38 -3.79 4.33 0.41
C GLN A 38 -4.07 2.97 -0.25
N HIS A 39 -5.23 2.37 -0.02
CA HIS A 39 -5.59 1.10 -0.66
C HIS A 39 -5.59 1.22 -2.19
N VAL A 40 -6.23 2.24 -2.75
CA VAL A 40 -6.27 2.45 -4.20
C VAL A 40 -4.88 2.70 -4.76
N ALA A 41 -4.04 3.50 -4.07
CA ALA A 41 -2.66 3.72 -4.48
C ALA A 41 -1.84 2.42 -4.49
N MET A 42 -1.98 1.58 -3.47
CA MET A 42 -1.31 0.27 -3.42
C MET A 42 -1.76 -0.65 -4.57
N ARG A 43 -3.04 -0.63 -4.93
CA ARG A 43 -3.57 -1.39 -6.08
C ARG A 43 -3.09 -0.83 -7.42
N GLY A 44 -3.07 0.49 -7.58
CA GLY A 44 -2.55 1.13 -8.78
C GLY A 44 -1.07 0.82 -8.99
N MET A 45 -0.27 0.85 -7.92
CA MET A 45 1.13 0.43 -7.97
C MET A 45 1.30 -1.04 -8.37
N GLN A 46 0.49 -1.95 -7.83
CA GLN A 46 0.50 -3.37 -8.24
C GLN A 46 0.18 -3.52 -9.73
N VAL A 47 -0.92 -2.92 -10.19
CA VAL A 47 -1.37 -3.00 -11.59
C VAL A 47 -0.31 -2.41 -12.52
N GLY A 48 0.23 -1.24 -12.22
CA GLY A 48 1.28 -0.62 -13.02
C GLY A 48 2.59 -1.42 -13.04
N SER A 49 2.95 -2.06 -11.93
CA SER A 49 4.11 -2.96 -11.87
C SER A 49 3.91 -4.20 -12.75
N VAL A 50 2.72 -4.80 -12.70
CA VAL A 50 2.36 -5.95 -13.55
C VAL A 50 2.35 -5.54 -15.02
N LEU A 51 1.75 -4.40 -15.38
CA LEU A 51 1.73 -3.90 -16.75
C LEU A 51 3.13 -3.56 -17.26
N GLY A 52 3.97 -2.93 -16.43
CA GLY A 52 5.37 -2.65 -16.77
C GLY A 52 6.13 -3.93 -17.09
N CYS A 53 6.01 -4.94 -16.22
CA CYS A 53 6.72 -6.22 -16.37
C CYS A 53 6.17 -7.11 -17.49
N LEU A 54 4.85 -7.25 -17.61
CA LEU A 54 4.23 -8.23 -18.51
C LEU A 54 3.85 -7.67 -19.88
N ALA A 55 3.59 -6.35 -19.98
CA ALA A 55 3.26 -5.72 -21.25
C ALA A 55 4.42 -4.90 -21.79
N PHE A 56 4.94 -3.96 -20.99
CA PHE A 56 5.93 -3.02 -21.49
C PHE A 56 7.31 -3.66 -21.73
N ALA A 57 7.78 -4.52 -20.83
CA ALA A 57 9.07 -5.17 -20.99
C ALA A 57 9.17 -6.08 -22.23
N PRO A 58 8.18 -6.95 -22.55
CA PRO A 58 8.20 -7.73 -23.80
C PRO A 58 8.13 -6.85 -25.04
N VAL A 59 7.31 -5.79 -25.03
CA VAL A 59 7.22 -4.85 -26.16
C VAL A 59 8.56 -4.16 -26.41
N GLN A 60 9.21 -3.66 -25.36
CA GLN A 60 10.55 -3.07 -25.46
C GLN A 60 11.58 -4.08 -25.96
N TRP A 61 11.58 -5.30 -25.42
CA TRP A 61 12.47 -6.38 -25.86
C TRP A 61 12.32 -6.71 -27.34
N ILE A 62 11.08 -6.79 -27.84
CA ILE A 62 10.80 -7.00 -29.27
C ILE A 62 11.29 -5.80 -30.10
N ARG A 63 11.01 -4.57 -29.67
CA ARG A 63 11.45 -3.35 -30.38
C ARG A 63 12.97 -3.21 -30.46
N GLN A 64 13.71 -3.73 -29.49
CA GLN A 64 15.16 -3.75 -29.49
C GLN A 64 15.75 -4.89 -30.35
N GLY A 65 14.91 -5.69 -31.01
CA GLY A 65 15.35 -6.82 -31.82
C GLY A 65 15.82 -8.02 -30.99
N ARG A 66 15.34 -8.16 -29.75
CA ARG A 66 15.64 -9.29 -28.86
C ARG A 66 17.13 -9.51 -28.57
N LYS A 67 17.93 -8.45 -28.65
CA LYS A 67 19.40 -8.49 -28.49
C LYS A 67 19.86 -8.85 -27.08
N GLU A 68 19.05 -8.56 -26.07
CA GLU A 68 19.32 -8.86 -24.66
C GLU A 68 18.35 -9.92 -24.13
N ALA A 69 18.69 -10.58 -23.03
CA ALA A 69 17.77 -11.52 -22.38
C ALA A 69 16.60 -10.78 -21.69
N LEU A 70 15.35 -11.08 -22.09
CA LEU A 70 14.12 -10.48 -21.56
C LEU A 70 14.07 -10.56 -20.03
N PHE A 71 14.17 -11.82 -19.57
CA PHE A 71 14.51 -12.28 -18.23
C PHE A 71 15.51 -11.33 -17.56
N LYS A 72 16.76 -11.54 -17.95
CA LYS A 72 17.93 -11.16 -17.16
C LYS A 72 18.28 -9.67 -17.20
N THR A 73 17.82 -8.96 -18.22
CA THR A 73 18.33 -7.62 -18.52
C THR A 73 17.22 -6.60 -18.77
N VAL A 74 16.20 -6.95 -19.55
CA VAL A 74 15.15 -5.99 -19.93
C VAL A 74 14.14 -5.78 -18.81
N MET A 75 13.58 -6.86 -18.24
CA MET A 75 12.58 -6.75 -17.16
C MET A 75 13.06 -6.01 -15.90
N PRO A 76 14.30 -6.17 -15.38
CA PRO A 76 14.78 -5.38 -14.24
C PRO A 76 14.85 -3.88 -14.56
N ARG A 77 15.36 -3.52 -15.75
CA ARG A 77 15.47 -2.11 -16.17
C ARG A 77 14.09 -1.48 -16.29
N ILE A 78 13.14 -2.21 -16.86
CA ILE A 78 11.75 -1.77 -16.99
C ILE A 78 11.05 -1.75 -15.63
N GLY A 79 11.41 -2.63 -14.70
CA GLY A 79 10.81 -2.72 -13.37
C GLY A 79 10.88 -1.40 -12.60
N ALA A 80 11.99 -0.66 -12.73
CA ALA A 80 12.11 0.69 -12.18
C ALA A 80 11.11 1.68 -12.84
N THR A 81 10.93 1.60 -14.16
CA THR A 81 9.91 2.36 -14.89
C THR A 81 8.48 1.93 -14.54
N GLY A 82 8.29 0.65 -14.17
CA GLY A 82 7.03 0.09 -13.71
C GLY A 82 6.50 0.77 -12.45
N LEU A 83 7.38 1.27 -11.57
CA LEU A 83 6.98 2.07 -10.41
C LEU A 83 6.38 3.42 -10.82
N LEU A 84 6.97 4.10 -11.81
CA LEU A 84 6.44 5.36 -12.35
C LEU A 84 5.08 5.14 -13.03
N LEU A 85 4.95 4.06 -13.80
CA LEU A 85 3.67 3.64 -14.38
C LEU A 85 2.64 3.29 -13.30
N GLY A 86 3.07 2.71 -12.19
CA GLY A 86 2.25 2.45 -11.00
C GLY A 86 1.71 3.72 -10.35
N GLY A 87 2.53 4.77 -10.25
CA GLY A 87 2.08 6.08 -9.79
C GLY A 87 1.01 6.68 -10.70
N ALA A 88 1.25 6.67 -12.01
CA ALA A 88 0.26 7.15 -13.00
C ALA A 88 -1.05 6.33 -12.96
N ALA A 89 -0.94 5.00 -12.89
CA ALA A 89 -2.09 4.10 -12.78
C ALA A 89 -2.90 4.37 -11.51
N SER A 90 -2.23 4.64 -10.39
CA SER A 90 -2.89 5.00 -9.12
C SER A 90 -3.72 6.27 -9.23
N SER A 91 -3.14 7.33 -9.82
CA SER A 91 -3.86 8.58 -10.06
C SER A 91 -5.04 8.40 -11.00
N CYS A 92 -4.86 7.63 -12.09
CA CYS A 92 -5.96 7.30 -13.01
C CYS A 92 -7.06 6.48 -12.34
N MET A 93 -6.73 5.55 -11.45
CA MET A 93 -7.72 4.76 -10.70
C MET A 93 -8.52 5.64 -9.74
N LEU A 94 -7.87 6.55 -9.00
CA LEU A 94 -8.56 7.50 -8.13
C LEU A 94 -9.51 8.42 -8.91
N LEU A 95 -9.02 9.00 -10.01
CA LEU A 95 -9.83 9.84 -10.88
C LEU A 95 -10.97 9.05 -11.53
N GLY A 96 -10.72 7.82 -11.97
CA GLY A 96 -11.73 6.94 -12.55
C GLY A 96 -12.80 6.55 -11.53
N MET A 97 -12.42 6.29 -10.28
CA MET A 97 -13.37 6.01 -9.21
C MET A 97 -14.27 7.20 -8.91
N ALA A 98 -13.73 8.43 -8.94
CA ALA A 98 -14.51 9.65 -8.78
C ALA A 98 -15.40 9.95 -10.01
N ALA A 99 -14.89 9.73 -11.22
CA ALA A 99 -15.60 10.04 -12.47
C ALA A 99 -16.69 9.03 -12.83
N TYR A 100 -16.46 7.73 -12.58
CA TYR A 100 -17.36 6.62 -12.96
C TYR A 100 -18.10 6.00 -11.77
N ALA A 101 -18.20 6.75 -10.68
CA ALA A 101 -19.16 6.51 -9.61
C ALA A 101 -20.57 6.32 -10.22
N PRO A 102 -21.23 5.16 -10.06
CA PRO A 102 -22.62 5.02 -10.49
C PRO A 102 -23.51 5.97 -9.68
N ASP A 103 -24.25 6.83 -10.36
CA ASP A 103 -25.25 7.74 -9.77
C ASP A 103 -26.63 7.09 -9.62
N ASP A 104 -26.79 5.85 -10.07
CA ASP A 104 -28.06 5.13 -10.14
C ASP A 104 -28.48 4.48 -8.80
N GLY A 105 -27.75 4.73 -7.72
CA GLY A 105 -28.03 4.16 -6.39
C GLY A 105 -27.78 2.65 -6.27
N SER A 106 -27.29 1.98 -7.33
CA SER A 106 -27.02 0.52 -7.33
C SER A 106 -25.81 0.12 -6.49
N LYS A 107 -24.94 1.08 -6.17
CA LYS A 107 -23.80 0.96 -5.25
C LYS A 107 -23.86 2.13 -4.28
N PRO A 108 -23.35 1.98 -3.04
CA PRO A 108 -23.26 3.11 -2.13
C PRO A 108 -22.57 4.25 -2.87
N PRO A 109 -23.22 5.42 -3.00
CA PRO A 109 -22.66 6.54 -3.72
C PRO A 109 -21.32 6.92 -3.07
N TRP A 110 -20.44 7.60 -3.80
CA TRP A 110 -19.18 8.14 -3.27
C TRP A 110 -19.44 9.35 -2.35
N THR A 111 -20.40 9.20 -1.44
CA THR A 111 -20.69 10.06 -0.31
C THR A 111 -19.73 9.74 0.83
N ASP A 112 -19.71 10.63 1.83
CA ASP A 112 -18.92 10.41 3.04
C ASP A 112 -19.25 9.05 3.69
N ALA A 113 -20.53 8.73 3.87
CA ALA A 113 -20.96 7.45 4.43
C ALA A 113 -20.48 6.22 3.62
N GLY A 114 -20.46 6.32 2.28
CA GLY A 114 -19.99 5.23 1.42
C GLY A 114 -18.48 5.04 1.47
N VAL A 115 -17.71 6.14 1.53
CA VAL A 115 -16.25 6.11 1.75
C VAL A 115 -15.93 5.53 3.13
N ASP A 116 -16.70 5.94 4.14
CA ASP A 116 -16.56 5.52 5.53
C ASP A 116 -16.78 4.02 5.68
N ASP A 117 -17.90 3.48 5.17
CA ASP A 117 -18.20 2.05 5.15
C ASP A 117 -17.11 1.24 4.42
N ARG A 118 -16.67 1.72 3.25
CA ARG A 118 -15.65 1.01 2.47
C ARG A 118 -14.29 1.02 3.18
N ALA A 119 -13.88 2.14 3.75
CA ALA A 119 -12.65 2.24 4.55
C ALA A 119 -12.71 1.31 5.77
N TYR A 120 -13.85 1.26 6.45
CA TYR A 120 -14.10 0.33 7.54
C TYR A 120 -13.94 -1.13 7.11
N ARG A 121 -14.66 -1.56 6.05
CA ARG A 121 -14.55 -2.93 5.52
C ARG A 121 -13.13 -3.29 5.09
N LEU A 122 -12.39 -2.34 4.52
CA LEU A 122 -10.98 -2.53 4.18
C LEU A 122 -10.12 -2.72 5.42
N SER A 123 -10.31 -1.90 6.46
CA SER A 123 -9.57 -1.99 7.73
C SER A 123 -9.85 -3.28 8.50
N LYS A 124 -11.02 -3.89 8.30
CA LYS A 124 -11.40 -5.18 8.90
C LYS A 124 -11.00 -6.39 8.09
N ASN A 125 -10.52 -6.20 6.86
CA ASN A 125 -10.16 -7.31 6.00
C ASN A 125 -8.67 -7.64 6.14
N GLU A 126 -8.34 -8.57 7.06
CA GLU A 126 -6.96 -9.03 7.29
C GLU A 126 -6.26 -9.52 6.01
N LYS A 127 -7.00 -10.08 5.05
CA LYS A 127 -6.41 -10.55 3.79
C LYS A 127 -5.92 -9.38 2.94
N VAL A 128 -6.65 -8.26 2.96
CA VAL A 128 -6.26 -7.04 2.25
C VAL A 128 -5.05 -6.40 2.93
N GLU A 129 -5.02 -6.35 4.26
CA GLU A 129 -3.88 -5.84 5.03
C GLU A 129 -2.61 -6.64 4.76
N LYS A 130 -2.65 -7.97 4.91
CA LYS A 130 -1.51 -8.86 4.61
C LYS A 130 -1.01 -8.69 3.18
N MET A 131 -1.91 -8.55 2.22
CA MET A 131 -1.55 -8.33 0.83
C MET A 131 -0.90 -6.94 0.61
N ASN A 132 -1.38 -5.90 1.30
CA ASN A 132 -0.75 -4.59 1.26
C ASN A 132 0.66 -4.63 1.87
N ASP A 133 0.84 -5.31 2.99
CA ASP A 133 2.15 -5.50 3.63
C ASP A 133 3.14 -6.19 2.70
N MET A 134 2.71 -7.25 1.99
CA MET A 134 3.54 -7.91 0.98
C MET A 134 3.98 -6.97 -0.14
N VAL A 135 3.12 -6.04 -0.55
CA VAL A 135 3.43 -5.09 -1.62
C VAL A 135 4.35 -3.99 -1.13
N VAL A 136 4.17 -3.48 0.09
CA VAL A 136 5.12 -2.54 0.71
C VAL A 136 6.48 -3.22 0.87
N ALA A 137 6.51 -4.43 1.42
CA ALA A 137 7.73 -5.22 1.58
C ALA A 137 8.42 -5.46 0.23
N GLY A 138 7.68 -5.89 -0.80
CA GLY A 138 8.20 -6.09 -2.15
C GLY A 138 8.73 -4.80 -2.77
N ALA A 139 8.07 -3.67 -2.55
CA ALA A 139 8.52 -2.37 -3.04
C ALA A 139 9.82 -1.91 -2.35
N VAL A 140 9.90 -2.01 -1.01
CA VAL A 140 11.12 -1.70 -0.24
C VAL A 140 12.25 -2.64 -0.63
N ALA A 141 11.97 -3.94 -0.75
CA ALA A 141 12.93 -4.93 -1.21
C ALA A 141 13.46 -4.59 -2.60
N GLY A 142 12.58 -4.22 -3.52
CA GLY A 142 12.92 -3.78 -4.87
C GLY A 142 13.80 -2.53 -4.88
N LEU A 143 13.51 -1.54 -4.04
CA LEU A 143 14.32 -0.32 -3.91
C LEU A 143 15.72 -0.62 -3.37
N VAL A 144 15.83 -1.44 -2.33
CA VAL A 144 17.13 -1.81 -1.71
C VAL A 144 17.96 -2.70 -2.66
N ALA A 145 17.33 -3.68 -3.31
CA ALA A 145 17.99 -4.53 -4.30
C ALA A 145 18.43 -3.72 -5.53
N GLY A 146 17.59 -2.81 -6.01
CA GLY A 146 17.91 -1.92 -7.14
C GLY A 146 19.12 -1.03 -6.86
N ARG A 147 19.24 -0.51 -5.63
CA ARG A 147 20.36 0.36 -5.24
C ARG A 147 21.68 -0.39 -5.02
N SER A 148 21.63 -1.62 -4.50
CA SER A 148 22.83 -2.41 -4.17
C SER A 148 23.40 -3.24 -5.33
N GLN A 149 22.70 -3.31 -6.46
CA GLN A 149 23.05 -4.23 -7.55
C GLN A 149 22.91 -3.66 -8.97
N ALA A 150 23.01 -2.34 -9.15
CA ALA A 150 23.11 -1.72 -10.48
C ALA A 150 24.20 -2.36 -11.38
N SER A 151 25.13 -3.13 -10.80
CA SER A 151 26.21 -3.86 -11.48
C SER A 151 26.05 -5.40 -11.61
N ARG A 152 25.03 -6.07 -11.04
CA ARG A 152 24.99 -7.56 -10.93
C ARG A 152 23.87 -8.30 -11.69
N GLY A 153 22.96 -7.60 -12.40
CA GLY A 153 21.94 -8.22 -13.27
C GLY A 153 20.72 -8.85 -12.56
N LEU A 154 19.69 -9.29 -13.31
CA LEU A 154 18.36 -9.72 -12.77
C LEU A 154 18.42 -10.76 -11.66
N PHE A 155 19.25 -11.80 -11.78
CA PHE A 155 19.21 -12.92 -10.84
C PHE A 155 19.52 -12.48 -9.41
N GLY A 156 20.37 -11.46 -9.26
CA GLY A 156 20.59 -10.81 -7.97
C GLY A 156 19.35 -10.07 -7.47
N HIS A 157 18.66 -9.32 -8.35
CA HIS A 157 17.46 -8.55 -7.98
C HIS A 157 16.27 -9.45 -7.64
N VAL A 158 16.09 -10.56 -8.35
CA VAL A 158 15.01 -11.51 -8.09
C VAL A 158 15.32 -12.37 -6.87
N ALA A 159 16.54 -12.87 -6.72
CA ALA A 159 16.91 -13.65 -5.53
C ALA A 159 16.88 -12.80 -4.26
N MET A 160 17.37 -11.56 -4.29
CA MET A 160 17.24 -10.64 -3.16
C MET A 160 15.81 -10.14 -2.99
N GLY A 161 15.07 -9.86 -4.06
CA GLY A 161 13.66 -9.51 -3.98
C GLY A 161 12.84 -10.61 -3.32
N MET A 162 13.08 -11.87 -3.67
CA MET A 162 12.47 -13.05 -3.04
C MET A 162 13.01 -13.29 -1.63
N ALA A 163 14.30 -13.11 -1.36
CA ALA A 163 14.88 -13.27 -0.03
C ALA A 163 14.34 -12.21 0.94
N TRP A 164 14.27 -10.95 0.50
CA TRP A 164 13.69 -9.87 1.29
C TRP A 164 12.17 -9.93 1.37
N SER A 165 11.47 -10.36 0.32
CA SER A 165 10.02 -10.62 0.45
C SER A 165 9.76 -11.79 1.40
N SER A 166 10.60 -12.83 1.38
CA SER A 166 10.51 -13.98 2.31
C SER A 166 10.92 -13.61 3.75
N LEU A 167 11.90 -12.75 3.93
CA LEU A 167 12.35 -12.26 5.25
C LEU A 167 11.37 -11.22 5.81
N ALA A 168 10.79 -10.36 4.96
CA ALA A 168 9.68 -9.50 5.35
C ALA A 168 8.43 -10.33 5.66
N PHE A 169 8.14 -11.37 4.89
CA PHE A 169 7.09 -12.33 5.19
C PHE A 169 7.35 -13.01 6.54
N GLY A 170 8.55 -13.53 6.78
CA GLY A 170 8.94 -14.14 8.06
C GLY A 170 8.90 -13.16 9.22
N PHE A 171 9.32 -11.92 9.02
CA PHE A 171 9.23 -10.86 10.02
C PHE A 171 7.78 -10.50 10.32
N VAL A 172 6.91 -10.37 9.33
CA VAL A 172 5.49 -10.05 9.55
C VAL A 172 4.72 -11.23 10.17
N TYR A 173 4.99 -12.46 9.74
CA TYR A 173 4.24 -13.64 10.20
C TYR A 173 4.77 -14.27 11.50
N ALA A 174 6.08 -14.24 11.74
CA ALA A 174 6.69 -14.82 12.93
C ALA A 174 7.31 -13.76 13.84
N GLY A 175 7.98 -12.76 13.27
CA GLY A 175 8.65 -11.69 14.01
C GLY A 175 7.69 -10.75 14.75
N ILE A 176 6.70 -10.17 14.08
CA ILE A 176 5.76 -9.21 14.68
C ILE A 176 4.94 -9.86 15.80
N PRO A 177 4.39 -11.09 15.65
CA PRO A 177 3.71 -11.76 16.76
C PRO A 177 4.63 -12.07 17.94
N ALA A 178 5.87 -12.51 17.69
CA ALA A 178 6.85 -12.78 18.75
C ALA A 178 7.26 -11.48 19.47
N ILE A 179 7.57 -10.43 18.72
CA ILE A 179 7.87 -9.09 19.24
C ILE A 179 6.68 -8.58 20.05
N ARG A 180 5.44 -8.67 19.55
CA ARG A 180 4.24 -8.26 20.31
C ARG A 180 4.07 -9.05 21.61
N LYS A 181 4.45 -10.34 21.61
CA LYS A 181 4.40 -11.18 22.81
C LYS A 181 5.46 -10.78 23.84
N GLU A 182 6.66 -10.42 23.40
CA GLU A 182 7.77 -10.02 24.27
C GLU A 182 7.80 -8.52 24.60
N TRP A 183 7.07 -7.71 23.83
CA TRP A 183 6.99 -6.26 23.94
C TRP A 183 6.68 -5.77 25.36
N PRO A 184 5.75 -6.37 26.13
CA PRO A 184 5.51 -5.93 27.50
C PRO A 184 6.72 -6.06 28.42
N GLY A 185 7.56 -7.09 28.21
CA GLY A 185 8.78 -7.30 28.98
C GLY A 185 9.89 -6.32 28.57
N ALA A 186 10.11 -6.19 27.26
CA ALA A 186 11.08 -5.23 26.71
C ALA A 186 10.76 -3.79 27.09
N ARG A 187 9.48 -3.42 27.04
CA ARG A 187 8.96 -2.11 27.45
C ARG A 187 9.28 -1.81 28.91
N LYS A 188 8.97 -2.72 29.84
CA LYS A 188 9.29 -2.56 31.27
C LYS A 188 10.78 -2.39 31.51
N ALA A 189 11.62 -3.13 30.78
CA ALA A 189 13.08 -3.03 30.90
C ALA A 189 13.60 -1.67 30.42
N LEU A 190 13.05 -1.14 29.33
CA LEU A 190 13.39 0.21 28.82
C LEU A 190 12.91 1.32 29.76
N GLU A 191 11.70 1.21 30.30
CA GLU A 191 11.17 2.14 31.31
C GLU A 191 12.04 2.13 32.59
N ALA A 192 12.51 0.95 33.03
CA ALA A 192 13.43 0.83 34.17
C ALA A 192 14.81 1.45 33.91
N GLN A 193 15.21 1.58 32.64
CA GLN A 193 16.41 2.30 32.22
C GLN A 193 16.18 3.81 32.05
N GLY A 194 14.97 4.30 32.37
CA GLY A 194 14.61 5.72 32.24
C GLY A 194 14.28 6.14 30.81
N VAL A 195 14.03 5.21 29.90
CA VAL A 195 13.55 5.52 28.54
C VAL A 195 12.07 5.90 28.60
N ASP A 196 11.75 7.13 28.22
CA ASP A 196 10.37 7.60 28.13
C ASP A 196 9.68 7.02 26.89
N LEU A 197 8.73 6.12 27.12
CA LEU A 197 7.90 5.48 26.09
C LEU A 197 6.45 6.02 26.08
N SER A 198 6.16 7.11 26.81
CA SER A 198 4.82 7.67 26.93
C SER A 198 4.19 8.12 25.60
N PHE A 199 5.03 8.41 24.60
CA PHE A 199 4.58 8.74 23.24
C PHE A 199 3.89 7.55 22.55
N LEU A 200 4.21 6.31 22.92
CA LEU A 200 3.54 5.12 22.40
C LEU A 200 2.14 4.93 23.02
N ASP A 201 1.96 5.36 24.27
CA ASP A 201 0.64 5.31 24.94
C ASP A 201 -0.32 6.40 24.44
N ALA A 202 0.22 7.50 23.90
CA ALA A 202 -0.58 8.59 23.35
C ALA A 202 -1.40 8.15 22.13
N GLU A 203 -0.92 7.17 21.37
CA GLU A 203 -1.68 6.57 20.26
C GLU A 203 -2.77 5.60 20.75
N ASP A 204 -2.50 4.81 21.80
CA ASP A 204 -3.47 3.86 22.34
C ASP A 204 -4.61 4.57 23.11
N LYS A 205 -4.31 5.66 23.82
CA LYS A 205 -5.33 6.49 24.48
C LYS A 205 -6.22 7.27 23.49
N LYS A 206 -5.73 7.56 22.27
CA LYS A 206 -6.55 8.11 21.17
C LYS A 206 -7.47 7.05 20.54
N LYS A 207 -7.14 5.76 20.66
CA LYS A 207 -7.97 4.64 20.18
C LYS A 207 -8.98 4.15 21.22
N ALA A 208 -8.75 4.40 22.51
CA ALA A 208 -9.64 4.03 23.61
C ALA A 208 -10.71 5.09 23.96
N LYS A 209 -10.75 6.22 23.23
CA LYS A 209 -11.81 7.22 23.24
C LYS A 209 -12.53 7.24 21.89
#